data_AF-A0A965JN40-F1
#
_entry.id   AF-A0A965JN40-F1
#
_cell.length_a   1.000
_cell.length_b   1.000
_cell.length_c   1.000
_cell.angle_alpha   90.00
_cell.angle_beta   90.00
_cell.angle_gamma   90.00
#
_symmetry.space_group_name_H-M   'P 1'
#
loop_
_entity.id
_entity.type
_entity.pdbx_description
1 polymer ?
#
loop_
_entity_poly.entity_id
_entity_poly.type
_entity_poly.pdbx_seq_one_letter_code
_entity_poly.pdbx_strand_id
1 'polypeptide(L)' 'YPIRVKEFDDYKALNFEEWKICEPACACGSKLDVPVYRFLKEPLIRAFGERFYEELQIVESELNY' A
#
# COMPACT_ATOMS: atom_id res chain seq x y z
N TYR A 1 -8.10 0.23 -2.84
CA TYR A 1 -8.13 -1.24 -2.95
C TYR A 1 -6.81 -1.67 -3.54
N PRO A 2 -6.08 -2.64 -2.99
CA PRO A 2 -6.52 -3.67 -2.03
C PRO A 2 -6.30 -3.34 -0.55
N ILE A 3 -5.69 -2.21 -0.18
CA ILE A 3 -5.52 -1.87 1.25
C ILE A 3 -6.85 -1.42 1.88
N ARG A 4 -7.17 -1.97 3.06
CA ARG A 4 -8.21 -1.50 3.98
C ARG A 4 -7.61 -0.99 5.27
N VAL A 5 -8.21 0.07 5.81
CA VAL A 5 -7.84 0.62 7.11
C VAL A 5 -8.81 0.09 8.16
N LYS A 6 -8.26 -0.47 9.24
CA LYS A 6 -8.99 -0.81 10.46
C LYS A 6 -8.50 0.09 11.59
N GLU A 7 -9.42 0.79 12.23
CA GLU A 7 -9.11 1.69 13.34
C GLU A 7 -9.14 0.91 14.67
N PHE A 8 -8.12 1.13 15.48
CA PHE A 8 -8.02 0.69 16.86
C PHE A 8 -7.81 1.92 17.75
N ASP A 9 -8.00 1.77 19.06
CA ASP A 9 -7.91 2.89 20.00
C ASP A 9 -6.56 3.61 19.93
N ASP A 10 -5.46 2.87 19.78
CA ASP A 10 -4.10 3.41 19.80
C ASP A 10 -3.44 3.54 18.41
N TYR A 11 -3.98 2.88 17.38
CA TYR A 11 -3.35 2.83 16.05
C TYR A 11 -4.33 2.48 14.92
N LYS A 12 -3.86 2.67 13.69
CA LYS A 12 -4.58 2.24 12.48
C LYS A 12 -3.82 1.10 11.81
N ALA A 13 -4.48 -0.03 11.58
CA ALA A 13 -3.91 -1.13 10.81
C ALA A 13 -4.28 -1.00 9.33
N LEU A 14 -3.26 -0.97 8.48
CA LEU A 14 -3.41 -1.07 7.03
C LEU A 14 -3.27 -2.54 6.61
N ASN A 15 -4.37 -3.15 6.20
CA ASN A 15 -4.42 -4.56 5.83
C ASN A 15 -4.55 -4.70 4.32
N PHE A 16 -3.69 -5.50 3.70
CA PHE A 16 -3.86 -5.91 2.32
C PHE A 16 -5.01 -6.92 2.23
N GLU A 17 -6.02 -6.62 1.43
CA GLU A 17 -7.17 -7.50 1.24
C GLU A 17 -7.12 -8.17 -0.14
N GLU A 18 -6.99 -9.49 -0.15
CA GLU A 18 -6.99 -10.30 -1.37
C GLU A 18 -8.38 -10.89 -1.61
N TRP A 19 -9.04 -10.49 -2.69
CA TRP A 19 -10.29 -11.12 -3.14
C TRP A 19 -10.09 -11.78 -4.50
N LYS A 20 -10.81 -12.87 -4.78
CA LYS A 20 -10.72 -13.57 -6.07
C LYS A 20 -10.99 -12.66 -7.29
N ILE A 21 -11.78 -11.61 -7.13
CA ILE A 21 -12.05 -10.64 -8.21
C ILE A 21 -10.82 -9.81 -8.58
N CYS A 22 -9.82 -9.70 -7.70
CA CYS A 22 -8.59 -8.96 -7.95
C CYS A 22 -7.51 -9.80 -8.63
N GLU A 23 -7.72 -11.10 -8.88
CA GLU A 23 -6.77 -11.97 -9.58
C GLU A 23 -6.22 -11.37 -10.89
N PRO A 24 -7.03 -10.75 -11.78
CA PRO A 24 -6.51 -10.11 -12.98
C PRO A 24 -5.62 -8.89 -12.68
N ALA A 25 -5.96 -8.12 -11.65
CA ALA A 25 -5.20 -6.95 -11.23
C ALA A 25 -3.88 -7.37 -10.56
N CYS A 26 -3.89 -8.45 -9.77
CA CYS A 26 -2.69 -9.06 -9.19
C CYS A 26 -1.76 -9.62 -10.29
N ALA A 27 -2.33 -10.30 -11.30
CA ALA A 27 -1.56 -10.79 -12.45
C ALA A 27 -0.94 -9.64 -13.27
N CYS A 28 -1.65 -8.52 -13.41
CA CYS A 28 -1.13 -7.31 -14.04
C CYS A 28 -0.02 -6.67 -13.18
N GLY A 29 -0.26 -6.50 -11.88
CA GLY A 29 0.71 -5.96 -10.93
C GLY A 29 1.99 -6.77 -10.85
N SER A 30 1.90 -8.10 -10.87
CA SER A 30 3.05 -9.00 -10.91
C SER A 30 3.88 -8.86 -12.17
N LYS A 31 3.28 -8.51 -13.32
CA LYS A 31 4.04 -8.22 -14.55
C LYS A 31 4.72 -6.86 -14.53
N LEU A 32 4.12 -5.89 -13.84
CA LEU A 32 4.64 -4.54 -13.71
C LEU A 32 5.73 -4.44 -12.62
N ASP A 33 5.78 -5.42 -11.70
CA ASP A 33 6.70 -5.47 -10.57
C ASP A 33 6.67 -4.20 -9.70
N VAL A 34 5.46 -3.65 -9.54
CA VAL A 34 5.24 -2.41 -8.78
C VAL A 34 4.72 -2.77 -7.38
N PRO A 35 5.42 -2.35 -6.30
CA PRO A 35 4.93 -2.48 -4.94
C PRO A 35 3.56 -1.83 -4.73
N VAL A 36 2.69 -2.49 -3.97
CA VAL A 36 1.31 -2.06 -3.74
C VAL A 36 1.21 -0.64 -3.17
N TYR A 37 2.14 -0.27 -2.28
CA TYR A 37 2.15 1.04 -1.67
C TYR A 37 2.43 2.16 -2.70
N ARG A 38 3.24 1.90 -3.74
CA ARG A 38 3.48 2.85 -4.85
C ARG A 38 2.26 2.99 -5.75
N PHE A 39 1.58 1.87 -6.04
CA PHE A 39 0.31 1.88 -6.77
C PHE A 39 -0.75 2.72 -6.05
N LEU A 40 -0.72 2.71 -4.71
CA LEU A 40 -1.63 3.45 -3.86
C LEU A 40 -1.08 4.82 -3.40
N LYS A 41 -0.14 5.42 -4.14
CA LYS A 41 0.44 6.73 -3.80
C LYS A 41 -0.61 7.80 -3.49
N GLU A 42 -1.47 8.13 -4.45
CA GLU A 42 -2.49 9.16 -4.29
C GLU A 42 -3.46 8.88 -3.13
N PRO A 43 -4.06 7.68 -2.99
CA PRO A 43 -4.96 7.42 -1.88
C PRO A 43 -4.27 7.39 -0.51
N LEU A 44 -3.00 6.96 -0.42
CA LEU A 44 -2.24 6.99 0.83
C LEU A 44 -1.91 8.43 1.24
N ILE A 45 -1.44 9.26 0.30
CA ILE A 45 -1.18 10.68 0.55
C ILE A 45 -2.46 11.39 1.00
N ARG A 46 -3.59 11.12 0.34
CA ARG A 46 -4.89 11.71 0.72
C ARG A 46 -5.35 11.30 2.12
N ALA A 47 -5.06 10.07 2.55
CA ALA A 47 -5.54 9.54 3.83
C ALA A 47 -4.60 9.86 5.01
N PHE A 48 -3.28 9.90 4.78
CA PHE A 48 -2.27 9.98 5.84
C PHE A 48 -1.28 11.15 5.68
N GLY A 49 -1.35 11.88 4.57
CA GLY A 49 -0.47 13.01 4.26
C GLY A 49 0.79 12.62 3.49
N GLU A 50 1.46 13.63 2.92
CA GLU A 50 2.69 13.44 2.13
C GLU A 50 3.84 12.88 2.97
N ARG A 51 4.04 13.40 4.18
CA ARG A 51 5.10 12.94 5.09
C ARG A 51 5.05 11.45 5.36
N PHE A 52 3.86 10.89 5.59
CA PHE A 52 3.70 9.44 5.80
C PHE A 52 4.13 8.63 4.57
N TYR A 53 3.80 9.13 3.37
CA TYR A 53 4.20 8.47 2.13
C TYR A 53 5.73 8.53 1.92
N GLU A 54 6.36 9.66 2.24
CA GLU A 54 7.82 9.80 2.18
C GLU A 54 8.52 8.83 3.14
N GLU A 55 8.02 8.66 4.36
CA GLU A 55 8.53 7.68 5.33
C GLU A 55 8.46 6.24 4.77
N LEU A 56 7.38 5.88 4.07
CA LEU A 56 7.30 4.57 3.39
C LEU A 56 8.36 4.40 2.28
N GLN A 57 8.68 5.47 1.55
CA GLN A 57 9.72 5.42 0.51
C GLN A 57 11.12 5.24 1.11
N ILE A 58 11.38 5.86 2.27
CA ILE A 58 12.63 5.68 3.00
C ILE A 58 12.75 4.21 3.45
N VAL A 59 11.72 3.66 4.09
CA VAL A 59 11.71 2.27 4.54
C VAL A 59 11.93 1.29 3.39
N GLU A 60 11.30 1.49 2.23
CA GLU A 60 11.57 0.65 1.05
C GLU A 60 13.03 0.72 0.61
N SER A 61 13.66 1.90 0.64
CA SER A 61 15.08 2.04 0.27
C SER A 61 16.01 1.29 1.23
N GLU A 62 15.62 1.17 2.50
CA GLU A 62 16.37 0.42 3.52
C GLU A 62 16.13 -1.11 3.44
N LEU A 63 14.93 -1.54 3.04
CA LEU A 63 14.56 -2.96 2.94
C LEU A 63 15.11 -3.67 1.69
N ASN A 64 15.44 -2.94 0.63
CA ASN A 64 15.94 -3.49 -0.65
C ASN A 64 17.44 -3.86 -0.62
N TYR A 65 17.92 -4.49 0.46
CA TYR A 65 19.29 -5.00 0.60
C TYR A 65 19.46 -6.43 0.07
#